data_AF-A0A972R563-F1
#
_entry.id   AF-A0A972R563-F1
#
_cell.length_a   1.000
_cell.length_b   1.000
_cell.length_c   1.000
_cell.angle_alpha   90.00
_cell.angle_beta   90.00
_cell.angle_gamma   90.00
#
_symmetry.space_group_name_H-M   'P 1'
#
loop_
_entity.id
_entity.type
_entity.pdbx_description
1 polymer ?
#
loop_
_entity_poly.entity_id
_entity_poly.type
_entity_poly.pdbx_seq_one_letter_code
_entity_poly.pdbx_strand_id
1 'polypeptide(L)'
;LIALRRGTGPDMYISASWQTYGAIDGLIGKAQYNAVDVLTSNRVTWDIAHQWYDAGIQYNGLMKHLYQNAIVWYVDPDAIMVKEPFTIDQARFMASMFGLTGVPIIIGDRAVDLTPDRVDVLRRVLPTTPVKPFDLFKSERMKHVIDLKINHLGRNYDVVGFFNWYHPSLWPYKDKIYITVTLEQLGLEKSEYYVFDYWNQAYLGIVRNKIDLTLPQSSCRVLSFVPVENGPRLISTNRHITQGWVDLKELNYDSTSLTFTGISEVIAGEPYVLHFAWKSMQSSNFYVVSADVENSQGQVLVKVIENEQTNSASVRLLSSYSGTVSWKVEFGKNILVARDGYFIAPEAFRVIYPNPVLSGEAINIAYTIRASDGAGRSIHGSDIDFSITLHDPAWRTVTTLMRGQSAPGSYLETIAMPALVPGMYYVHFKSLTSDWSLPLVIMK
;
A
#
# COMPACT_ATOMS: atom_id res chain seq x y z
N LEU A 1 -39.97 18.87 -7.25
CA LEU A 1 -38.95 18.42 -6.27
C LEU A 1 -39.53 18.24 -4.86
N ILE A 2 -40.08 19.28 -4.21
CA ILE A 2 -40.67 19.14 -2.86
C ILE A 2 -41.78 18.08 -2.80
N ALA A 3 -42.69 18.06 -3.78
CA ALA A 3 -43.73 17.02 -3.85
C ALA A 3 -43.14 15.61 -3.99
N LEU A 4 -42.06 15.45 -4.76
CA LEU A 4 -41.33 14.18 -4.89
C LEU A 4 -40.77 13.74 -3.54
N ARG A 5 -40.02 14.61 -2.86
CA ARG A 5 -39.44 14.32 -1.53
C ARG A 5 -40.50 13.99 -0.48
N ARG A 6 -41.64 14.70 -0.47
CA ARG A 6 -42.77 14.39 0.42
C ARG A 6 -43.39 13.03 0.11
N GLY A 7 -43.50 12.68 -1.16
CA GLY A 7 -44.08 11.40 -1.60
C GLY A 7 -43.17 10.20 -1.40
N THR A 8 -41.85 10.36 -1.57
CA THR A 8 -40.88 9.27 -1.44
C THR A 8 -40.39 9.06 -0.01
N GLY A 9 -40.56 10.05 0.87
CA GLY A 9 -40.06 10.02 2.24
C GLY A 9 -38.57 10.40 2.37
N PRO A 10 -38.06 10.46 3.60
CA PRO A 10 -36.70 10.92 3.91
C PRO A 10 -35.62 9.93 3.46
N ASP A 11 -35.92 8.62 3.45
CA ASP A 11 -34.92 7.56 3.21
C ASP A 11 -34.61 7.33 1.73
N MET A 12 -35.40 7.90 0.82
CA MET A 12 -35.17 7.74 -0.61
C MET A 12 -33.95 8.55 -1.07
N TYR A 13 -33.01 7.91 -1.74
CA TYR A 13 -31.92 8.60 -2.41
C TYR A 13 -32.43 9.26 -3.70
N ILE A 14 -32.37 10.59 -3.78
CA ILE A 14 -32.80 11.35 -4.96
C ILE A 14 -31.57 11.98 -5.60
N SER A 15 -31.14 11.44 -6.73
CA SER A 15 -30.09 12.05 -7.56
C SER A 15 -30.70 12.91 -8.66
N ALA A 16 -30.17 14.11 -8.83
CA ALA A 16 -30.46 14.97 -9.95
C ALA A 16 -29.34 14.92 -10.99
N SER A 17 -29.68 14.66 -12.25
CA SER A 17 -28.73 14.61 -13.38
C SER A 17 -28.72 15.90 -14.22
N TRP A 18 -29.28 17.01 -13.74
CA TRP A 18 -29.25 18.30 -14.44
C TRP A 18 -28.11 19.20 -13.91
N GLN A 19 -27.18 19.54 -14.81
CA GLN A 19 -25.93 20.24 -14.53
C GLN A 19 -26.05 21.56 -13.77
N THR A 20 -25.05 21.85 -12.94
CA THR A 20 -24.74 23.16 -12.33
C THR A 20 -24.28 24.17 -13.38
N TYR A 21 -25.21 24.66 -14.20
CA TYR A 21 -24.88 25.68 -15.20
C TYR A 21 -24.61 27.04 -14.55
N GLY A 22 -23.34 27.44 -14.58
CA GLY A 22 -22.84 28.77 -14.23
C GLY A 22 -22.29 29.55 -15.43
N ALA A 23 -22.63 29.20 -16.67
CA ALA A 23 -22.08 29.85 -17.88
C ALA A 23 -23.11 30.39 -18.89
N ILE A 24 -24.41 30.19 -18.68
CA ILE A 24 -25.46 30.88 -19.44
C ILE A 24 -26.40 31.51 -18.41
N ASP A 25 -26.21 32.81 -18.23
CA ASP A 25 -27.02 33.77 -17.47
C ASP A 25 -27.34 33.47 -15.99
N GLY A 26 -27.18 34.50 -15.16
CA GLY A 26 -27.40 34.55 -13.70
C GLY A 26 -28.82 34.22 -13.20
N LEU A 27 -29.63 33.51 -13.99
CA LEU A 27 -30.95 32.99 -13.68
C LEU A 27 -30.96 31.47 -13.43
N ILE A 28 -30.09 30.67 -14.07
CA ILE A 28 -30.11 29.20 -13.94
C ILE A 28 -29.25 28.71 -12.76
N GLY A 29 -28.14 29.40 -12.46
CA GLY A 29 -27.26 29.05 -11.33
C GLY A 29 -27.89 29.20 -9.93
N LYS A 30 -29.07 29.82 -9.82
CA LYS A 30 -29.84 29.93 -8.57
C LYS A 30 -30.89 28.83 -8.40
N ALA A 31 -31.35 28.20 -9.48
CA ALA A 31 -32.44 27.24 -9.43
C ALA A 31 -32.09 25.94 -8.67
N GLN A 32 -30.81 25.58 -8.63
CA GLN A 32 -30.34 24.38 -7.95
C GLN A 32 -30.27 24.52 -6.43
N TYR A 33 -29.96 25.73 -5.93
CA TYR A 33 -29.98 25.96 -4.49
C TYR A 33 -31.41 25.89 -3.92
N ASN A 34 -32.44 26.04 -4.76
CA ASN A 34 -33.82 25.77 -4.36
C ASN A 34 -34.11 24.28 -4.13
N ALA A 35 -33.16 23.40 -4.46
CA ALA A 35 -33.26 21.96 -4.28
C ALA A 35 -32.42 21.44 -3.10
N VAL A 36 -31.74 22.34 -2.37
CA VAL A 36 -31.13 22.03 -1.07
C VAL A 36 -32.21 21.51 -0.12
N ASP A 37 -31.86 20.55 0.72
CA ASP A 37 -32.78 19.77 1.58
C ASP A 37 -33.79 18.89 0.83
N VAL A 38 -33.79 18.91 -0.51
CA VAL A 38 -34.69 18.09 -1.33
C VAL A 38 -33.94 16.98 -2.04
N LEU A 39 -32.77 17.25 -2.62
CA LEU A 39 -31.95 16.28 -3.33
C LEU A 39 -30.92 15.63 -2.39
N THR A 40 -30.59 14.37 -2.67
CA THR A 40 -29.50 13.66 -1.98
C THR A 40 -28.17 13.84 -2.72
N SER A 41 -28.20 13.84 -4.06
CA SER A 41 -27.06 14.21 -4.91
C SER A 41 -27.44 15.06 -6.10
N ASN A 42 -26.47 15.79 -6.62
CA ASN A 42 -26.65 16.63 -7.80
C ASN A 42 -25.42 16.56 -8.72
N ARG A 43 -25.67 16.40 -10.02
CA ARG A 43 -24.64 16.36 -11.06
C ARG A 43 -23.99 17.72 -11.26
N VAL A 44 -22.66 17.75 -11.22
CA VAL A 44 -21.87 19.00 -11.32
C VAL A 44 -21.05 19.13 -12.60
N THR A 45 -21.09 18.12 -13.47
CA THR A 45 -20.28 17.98 -14.69
C THR A 45 -21.12 17.59 -15.89
N TRP A 46 -20.53 17.71 -17.09
CA TRP A 46 -21.07 17.09 -18.29
C TRP A 46 -21.02 15.57 -18.22
N ASP A 47 -21.87 14.95 -19.03
CA ASP A 47 -21.91 13.50 -19.15
C ASP A 47 -20.54 12.99 -19.60
N ILE A 48 -20.02 11.99 -18.89
CA ILE A 48 -18.77 11.35 -19.26
C ILE A 48 -19.01 10.40 -20.43
N ALA A 49 -18.15 10.50 -21.44
CA ALA A 49 -17.97 9.44 -22.42
C ALA A 49 -16.62 8.75 -22.20
N HIS A 50 -16.40 7.63 -22.90
CA HIS A 50 -15.16 6.85 -22.86
C HIS A 50 -13.99 7.56 -23.57
N GLN A 51 -13.75 8.84 -23.24
CA GLN A 51 -12.66 9.66 -23.75
C GLN A 51 -12.00 10.43 -22.60
N TRP A 52 -10.67 10.52 -22.64
CA TRP A 52 -9.93 11.19 -21.58
C TRP A 52 -10.21 12.71 -21.50
N TYR A 53 -10.61 13.32 -22.61
CA TYR A 53 -11.07 14.70 -22.61
C TYR A 53 -12.23 14.92 -21.62
N ASP A 54 -13.21 14.00 -21.64
CA ASP A 54 -14.38 14.06 -20.76
C ASP A 54 -14.00 13.78 -19.30
N ALA A 55 -13.05 12.86 -19.04
CA ALA A 55 -12.48 12.66 -17.71
C ALA A 55 -11.82 13.94 -17.16
N GLY A 56 -11.19 14.74 -18.02
CA GLY A 56 -10.66 16.06 -17.64
C GLY A 56 -11.76 17.06 -17.28
N ILE A 57 -12.89 17.07 -18.00
CA ILE A 57 -14.07 17.89 -17.67
C ILE A 57 -14.67 17.44 -16.33
N GLN A 58 -14.81 16.13 -16.14
CA GLN A 58 -15.28 15.52 -14.90
C GLN A 58 -14.41 15.94 -13.72
N TYR A 59 -13.09 15.79 -13.83
CA TYR A 59 -12.14 16.21 -12.79
C TYR A 59 -12.26 17.70 -12.46
N ASN A 60 -12.36 18.55 -13.48
CA ASN A 60 -12.48 19.99 -13.30
C ASN A 60 -13.78 20.39 -12.58
N GLY A 61 -14.91 19.81 -12.99
CA GLY A 61 -16.19 20.07 -12.33
C GLY A 61 -16.21 19.56 -10.89
N LEU A 62 -15.65 18.37 -10.65
CA LEU A 62 -15.47 17.86 -9.29
C LEU A 62 -14.66 18.86 -8.44
N MET A 63 -13.46 19.27 -8.87
CA MET A 63 -12.62 20.19 -8.08
C MET A 63 -13.30 21.54 -7.81
N LYS A 64 -14.13 22.03 -8.73
CA LYS A 64 -14.90 23.27 -8.57
C LYS A 64 -16.01 23.15 -7.53
N HIS A 65 -16.66 21.99 -7.45
CA HIS A 65 -17.88 21.81 -6.66
C HIS A 65 -17.69 20.93 -5.42
N LEU A 66 -16.51 20.33 -5.22
CA LEU A 66 -16.23 19.41 -4.12
C LEU A 66 -16.53 20.02 -2.74
N TYR A 67 -16.38 21.34 -2.57
CA TYR A 67 -16.74 22.07 -1.35
C TYR A 67 -18.22 21.90 -0.91
N GLN A 68 -19.10 21.44 -1.81
CA GLN A 68 -20.50 21.16 -1.52
C GLN A 68 -20.74 19.72 -1.04
N ASN A 69 -19.80 18.81 -1.29
CA ASN A 69 -19.96 17.38 -1.05
C ASN A 69 -20.20 17.09 0.43
N ALA A 70 -21.23 16.30 0.74
CA ALA A 70 -21.64 15.94 2.10
C ALA A 70 -21.97 17.14 3.02
N ILE A 71 -22.12 18.35 2.45
CA ILE A 71 -22.54 19.58 3.15
C ILE A 71 -23.89 20.04 2.62
N VAL A 72 -23.98 20.23 1.31
CA VAL A 72 -25.21 20.65 0.63
C VAL A 72 -25.97 19.43 0.10
N TRP A 73 -25.22 18.50 -0.50
CA TRP A 73 -25.64 17.21 -1.06
C TRP A 73 -24.38 16.38 -1.35
N TYR A 74 -24.53 15.15 -1.82
CA TYR A 74 -23.42 14.47 -2.47
C TYR A 74 -23.19 15.03 -3.88
N VAL A 75 -21.95 15.41 -4.15
CA VAL A 75 -21.55 15.91 -5.47
C VAL A 75 -21.45 14.70 -6.40
N ASP A 76 -22.26 14.68 -7.46
CA ASP A 76 -22.22 13.65 -8.50
C ASP A 76 -21.33 14.15 -9.66
N PRO A 77 -20.09 13.64 -9.82
CA PRO A 77 -19.26 13.96 -10.97
C PRO A 77 -19.65 13.16 -12.23
N ASP A 78 -20.77 12.44 -12.24
CA ASP A 78 -21.13 11.38 -13.18
C ASP A 78 -20.37 10.06 -12.93
N ALA A 79 -20.57 9.07 -13.78
CA ALA A 79 -20.09 7.72 -13.61
C ALA A 79 -18.55 7.61 -13.58
N ILE A 80 -18.06 6.60 -12.87
CA ILE A 80 -16.69 6.10 -13.01
C ILE A 80 -16.63 5.16 -14.22
N MET A 81 -15.61 5.36 -15.05
CA MET A 81 -15.25 4.50 -16.17
C MET A 81 -13.79 4.08 -16.04
N VAL A 82 -13.53 2.78 -16.15
CA VAL A 82 -12.21 2.15 -16.02
C VAL A 82 -11.89 1.21 -17.18
N LYS A 83 -12.88 0.81 -17.97
CA LYS A 83 -12.72 -0.06 -19.13
C LYS A 83 -11.84 0.58 -20.21
N GLU A 84 -11.22 -0.25 -21.06
CA GLU A 84 -10.60 0.16 -22.31
C GLU A 84 -11.58 1.01 -23.17
N PRO A 85 -11.09 2.04 -23.88
CA PRO A 85 -9.69 2.30 -24.24
C PRO A 85 -8.87 3.07 -23.20
N PHE A 86 -9.39 3.32 -21.99
CA PHE A 86 -8.56 3.92 -20.94
C PHE A 86 -7.36 3.04 -20.63
N THR A 87 -6.18 3.64 -20.48
CA THR A 87 -4.99 2.92 -19.98
C THR A 87 -5.21 2.53 -18.52
N ILE A 88 -4.37 1.65 -17.98
CA ILE A 88 -4.46 1.28 -16.56
C ILE A 88 -4.22 2.50 -15.65
N ASP A 89 -3.31 3.40 -16.03
CA ASP A 89 -3.04 4.63 -15.28
C ASP A 89 -4.23 5.59 -15.29
N GLN A 90 -4.94 5.67 -16.41
CA GLN A 90 -6.19 6.42 -16.53
C GLN A 90 -7.29 5.83 -15.64
N ALA A 91 -7.46 4.50 -15.63
CA ALA A 91 -8.41 3.86 -14.73
C ALA A 91 -8.06 4.07 -13.24
N ARG A 92 -6.78 3.96 -12.88
CA ARG A 92 -6.29 4.27 -11.52
C ARG A 92 -6.51 5.72 -11.15
N PHE A 93 -6.31 6.66 -12.07
CA PHE A 93 -6.61 8.07 -11.88
C PHE A 93 -8.10 8.26 -11.55
N MET A 94 -8.99 7.68 -12.36
CA MET A 94 -10.44 7.77 -12.16
C MET A 94 -10.83 7.20 -10.80
N ALA A 95 -10.39 5.99 -10.48
CA ALA A 95 -10.63 5.38 -9.18
C ALA A 95 -10.11 6.25 -8.03
N SER A 96 -8.88 6.77 -8.13
CA SER A 96 -8.28 7.61 -7.08
C SER A 96 -9.04 8.90 -6.86
N MET A 97 -9.53 9.53 -7.93
CA MET A 97 -10.35 10.74 -7.82
C MET A 97 -11.63 10.47 -7.02
N PHE A 98 -12.36 9.40 -7.32
CA PHE A 98 -13.59 9.06 -6.60
C PHE A 98 -13.30 8.58 -5.17
N GLY A 99 -12.34 7.67 -5.00
CA GLY A 99 -12.03 7.03 -3.72
C GLY A 99 -11.49 7.98 -2.65
N LEU A 100 -10.84 9.10 -3.06
CA LEU A 100 -10.30 10.09 -2.12
C LEU A 100 -11.29 11.23 -1.79
N THR A 101 -12.36 11.40 -2.57
CA THR A 101 -13.27 12.55 -2.42
C THR A 101 -14.60 12.22 -1.76
N GLY A 102 -14.91 10.92 -1.58
CA GLY A 102 -16.16 10.46 -0.94
C GLY A 102 -17.42 10.86 -1.70
N VAL A 103 -17.29 11.09 -3.00
CA VAL A 103 -18.44 11.28 -3.90
C VAL A 103 -19.11 9.95 -4.21
N PRO A 104 -20.37 9.94 -4.68
CA PRO A 104 -21.04 8.71 -5.07
C PRO A 104 -20.28 8.01 -6.21
N ILE A 105 -20.17 6.69 -6.12
CA ILE A 105 -19.62 5.86 -7.19
C ILE A 105 -20.80 5.24 -7.97
N ILE A 106 -20.95 5.66 -9.22
CA ILE A 106 -21.87 5.07 -10.18
C ILE A 106 -20.99 4.40 -11.24
N ILE A 107 -21.04 3.06 -11.34
CA ILE A 107 -20.22 2.34 -12.32
C ILE A 107 -20.89 2.47 -13.68
N GLY A 108 -20.24 3.18 -14.61
CA GLY A 108 -20.75 3.39 -15.97
C GLY A 108 -20.42 2.24 -16.93
N ASP A 109 -19.44 1.41 -16.57
CA ASP A 109 -19.03 0.26 -17.36
C ASP A 109 -19.97 -0.93 -17.18
N ARG A 110 -20.16 -1.68 -18.27
CA ARG A 110 -20.79 -3.00 -18.20
C ARG A 110 -19.84 -3.96 -17.48
N ALA A 111 -20.24 -4.43 -16.31
CA ALA A 111 -19.40 -5.30 -15.47
C ALA A 111 -18.89 -6.56 -16.19
N VAL A 112 -19.68 -7.13 -17.11
CA VAL A 112 -19.30 -8.32 -17.90
C VAL A 112 -18.20 -8.05 -18.94
N ASP A 113 -17.95 -6.79 -19.26
CA ASP A 113 -16.92 -6.39 -20.24
C ASP A 113 -15.60 -5.99 -19.56
N LEU A 114 -15.51 -6.03 -18.22
CA LEU A 114 -14.32 -5.62 -17.48
C LEU A 114 -13.32 -6.76 -17.36
N THR A 115 -12.06 -6.49 -17.71
CA THR A 115 -10.96 -7.42 -17.45
C THR A 115 -10.64 -7.46 -15.94
N PRO A 116 -9.96 -8.52 -15.46
CA PRO A 116 -9.67 -8.68 -14.03
C PRO A 116 -8.92 -7.50 -13.38
N ASP A 117 -8.00 -6.86 -14.10
CA ASP A 117 -7.27 -5.68 -13.63
C ASP A 117 -8.16 -4.44 -13.49
N ARG A 118 -9.19 -4.27 -14.33
CA ARG A 118 -10.18 -3.19 -14.16
C ARG A 118 -11.12 -3.44 -12.99
N VAL A 119 -11.53 -4.69 -12.82
CA VAL A 119 -12.29 -5.11 -11.64
C VAL A 119 -11.49 -4.85 -10.38
N ASP A 120 -10.18 -5.15 -10.38
CA ASP A 120 -9.30 -4.88 -9.25
C ASP A 120 -9.24 -3.38 -8.91
N VAL A 121 -9.10 -2.51 -9.92
CA VAL A 121 -9.14 -1.04 -9.74
C VAL A 121 -10.43 -0.59 -9.04
N LEU A 122 -11.60 -1.09 -9.47
CA LEU A 122 -12.88 -0.74 -8.83
C LEU A 122 -12.97 -1.28 -7.39
N ARG A 123 -12.47 -2.49 -7.13
CA ARG A 123 -12.46 -3.09 -5.78
C ARG A 123 -11.67 -2.27 -4.78
N ARG A 124 -10.66 -1.51 -5.24
CA ARG A 124 -9.80 -0.68 -4.37
C ARG A 124 -10.45 0.61 -3.90
N VAL A 125 -11.61 0.99 -4.44
CA VAL A 125 -12.31 2.24 -4.10
C VAL A 125 -13.74 2.03 -3.61
N LEU A 126 -14.10 0.77 -3.39
CA LEU A 126 -15.38 0.35 -2.84
C LEU A 126 -15.19 -0.28 -1.46
N PRO A 127 -16.07 0.01 -0.49
CA PRO A 127 -17.16 0.99 -0.55
C PRO A 127 -16.66 2.43 -0.57
N THR A 128 -17.50 3.37 -1.00
CA THR A 128 -17.23 4.80 -0.84
C THR A 128 -17.04 5.16 0.64
N THR A 129 -16.16 6.11 0.91
CA THR A 129 -15.87 6.57 2.28
C THR A 129 -16.58 7.90 2.57
N PRO A 130 -17.00 8.15 3.83
CA PRO A 130 -17.73 9.37 4.21
C PRO A 130 -16.79 10.57 4.35
N VAL A 131 -16.14 10.96 3.26
CA VAL A 131 -15.19 12.08 3.20
C VAL A 131 -15.95 13.41 3.20
N LYS A 132 -15.45 14.38 3.98
CA LYS A 132 -15.93 15.75 3.95
C LYS A 132 -14.84 16.67 3.37
N PRO A 133 -15.19 17.60 2.46
CA PRO A 133 -14.25 18.55 1.93
C PRO A 133 -13.78 19.52 3.02
N PHE A 134 -12.49 19.86 3.00
CA PHE A 134 -11.96 20.92 3.86
C PHE A 134 -12.06 22.31 3.20
N ASP A 135 -12.10 22.36 1.86
CA ASP A 135 -12.36 23.59 1.14
C ASP A 135 -13.78 24.09 1.46
N LEU A 136 -13.91 25.33 1.93
CA LEU A 136 -15.20 25.98 2.18
C LEU A 136 -15.78 26.67 0.93
N PHE A 137 -14.94 26.88 -0.09
CA PHE A 137 -15.28 27.67 -1.27
C PHE A 137 -14.93 26.96 -2.56
N LYS A 138 -15.56 27.40 -3.64
CA LYS A 138 -15.28 26.97 -5.00
C LYS A 138 -13.79 27.18 -5.35
N SER A 139 -13.18 26.15 -5.93
CA SER A 139 -11.86 26.28 -6.54
C SER A 139 -11.99 26.74 -7.99
N GLU A 140 -11.26 27.78 -8.40
CA GLU A 140 -11.23 28.23 -9.80
C GLU A 140 -10.15 27.51 -10.64
N ARG A 141 -9.44 26.52 -10.06
CA ARG A 141 -8.37 25.77 -10.73
C ARG A 141 -8.56 24.27 -10.58
N MET A 142 -8.10 23.50 -11.58
CA MET A 142 -7.87 22.06 -11.42
C MET A 142 -6.68 21.86 -10.48
N LYS A 143 -6.88 21.12 -9.38
CA LYS A 143 -5.86 20.88 -8.36
C LYS A 143 -5.06 19.63 -8.70
N HIS A 144 -3.73 19.68 -8.66
CA HIS A 144 -2.85 18.50 -8.84
C HIS A 144 -2.78 17.59 -7.63
N VAL A 145 -3.33 18.01 -6.49
CA VAL A 145 -3.18 17.34 -5.21
C VAL A 145 -4.53 17.29 -4.53
N ILE A 146 -4.91 16.09 -4.08
CA ILE A 146 -6.03 15.86 -3.16
C ILE A 146 -5.42 15.23 -1.91
N ASP A 147 -5.66 15.86 -0.76
CA ASP A 147 -5.15 15.40 0.54
C ASP A 147 -6.31 14.93 1.41
N LEU A 148 -6.38 13.62 1.66
CA LEU A 148 -7.35 13.00 2.54
C LEU A 148 -6.73 12.78 3.93
N LYS A 149 -7.17 13.61 4.88
CA LYS A 149 -6.86 13.50 6.31
C LYS A 149 -7.61 12.32 6.93
N ILE A 150 -6.90 11.38 7.56
CA ILE A 150 -7.52 10.21 8.21
C ILE A 150 -7.18 10.17 9.70
N ASN A 151 -8.23 10.17 10.53
CA ASN A 151 -8.18 9.79 11.93
C ASN A 151 -8.99 8.50 12.12
N HIS A 152 -8.30 7.38 12.30
CA HIS A 152 -8.92 6.06 12.40
C HIS A 152 -8.13 5.15 13.33
N LEU A 153 -8.79 4.51 14.30
CA LEU A 153 -8.16 3.61 15.28
C LEU A 153 -6.95 4.22 16.00
N GLY A 154 -7.07 5.50 16.39
CA GLY A 154 -5.99 6.24 17.06
C GLY A 154 -4.81 6.60 16.15
N ARG A 155 -4.85 6.26 14.86
CA ARG A 155 -3.87 6.69 13.86
C ARG A 155 -4.27 8.06 13.31
N ASN A 156 -3.26 8.90 13.06
CA ASN A 156 -3.40 10.15 12.32
C ASN A 156 -2.43 10.10 11.15
N TYR A 157 -2.95 9.99 9.94
CA TYR A 157 -2.16 9.88 8.72
C TYR A 157 -2.92 10.46 7.54
N ASP A 158 -2.18 10.81 6.50
CA ASP A 158 -2.76 11.38 5.30
C ASP A 158 -2.65 10.39 4.15
N VAL A 159 -3.63 10.41 3.26
CA VAL A 159 -3.56 9.74 1.95
C VAL A 159 -3.67 10.80 0.88
N VAL A 160 -2.58 11.01 0.15
CA VAL A 160 -2.43 12.10 -0.81
C VAL A 160 -2.40 11.56 -2.22
N GLY A 161 -3.37 11.97 -3.02
CA GLY A 161 -3.43 11.73 -4.45
C GLY A 161 -2.76 12.85 -5.23
N PHE A 162 -1.82 12.49 -6.10
CA PHE A 162 -1.14 13.40 -7.03
C PHE A 162 -1.59 13.06 -8.45
N PHE A 163 -2.08 14.06 -9.18
CA PHE A 163 -2.80 13.87 -10.44
C PHE A 163 -2.17 14.66 -11.58
N ASN A 164 -1.90 13.99 -12.70
CA ASN A 164 -1.58 14.63 -13.97
C ASN A 164 -2.72 14.42 -14.96
N TRP A 165 -3.63 15.40 -15.08
CA TRP A 165 -4.75 15.33 -16.01
C TRP A 165 -4.38 15.66 -17.47
N TYR A 166 -3.15 16.14 -17.75
CA TYR A 166 -2.74 16.39 -19.12
C TYR A 166 -2.78 15.11 -19.95
N HIS A 167 -3.12 15.25 -21.22
CA HIS A 167 -3.26 14.14 -22.16
C HIS A 167 -2.61 14.48 -23.50
N PRO A 168 -1.98 13.52 -24.18
CA PRO A 168 -1.28 13.78 -25.44
C PRO A 168 -2.14 14.46 -26.50
N SER A 169 -3.44 14.13 -26.58
CA SER A 169 -4.34 14.71 -27.61
C SER A 169 -4.62 16.21 -27.42
N LEU A 170 -4.48 16.74 -26.20
CA LEU A 170 -4.72 18.14 -25.86
C LEU A 170 -3.42 18.90 -25.59
N TRP A 171 -2.43 18.20 -25.04
CA TRP A 171 -1.16 18.75 -24.58
C TRP A 171 0.02 17.90 -25.06
N PRO A 172 0.24 17.76 -26.38
CA PRO A 172 1.24 16.83 -26.93
C PRO A 172 2.67 17.14 -26.46
N TYR A 173 2.95 18.37 -26.01
CA TYR A 173 4.29 18.82 -25.59
C TYR A 173 4.57 18.68 -24.08
N LYS A 174 3.65 18.13 -23.28
CA LYS A 174 3.81 17.96 -21.81
C LYS A 174 3.78 16.48 -21.40
N ASP A 175 4.70 15.66 -21.89
CA ASP A 175 4.80 14.21 -21.63
C ASP A 175 4.76 13.81 -20.14
N LYS A 176 5.23 14.70 -19.26
CA LYS A 176 5.17 14.55 -17.80
C LYS A 176 5.08 15.91 -17.10
N ILE A 177 4.73 15.87 -15.82
CA ILE A 177 4.82 17.02 -14.92
C ILE A 177 5.69 16.68 -13.71
N TYR A 178 6.27 17.73 -13.13
CA TYR A 178 6.97 17.67 -11.85
C TYR A 178 6.10 18.34 -10.81
N ILE A 179 5.78 17.61 -9.74
CA ILE A 179 5.02 18.13 -8.61
C ILE A 179 5.94 18.12 -7.40
N THR A 180 6.11 19.29 -6.78
CA THR A 180 6.77 19.45 -5.49
C THR A 180 5.74 19.96 -4.50
N VAL A 181 5.60 19.26 -3.37
CA VAL A 181 4.71 19.67 -2.27
C VAL A 181 5.46 19.58 -0.96
N THR A 182 5.44 20.65 -0.16
CA THR A 182 6.01 20.63 1.18
C THR A 182 5.06 19.93 2.16
N LEU A 183 5.62 19.33 3.21
CA LEU A 183 4.82 18.75 4.30
C LEU A 183 3.94 19.83 4.96
N GLU A 184 4.43 21.06 5.07
CA GLU A 184 3.66 22.22 5.54
C GLU A 184 2.45 22.54 4.65
N GLN A 185 2.60 22.45 3.31
CA GLN A 185 1.48 22.66 2.38
C GLN A 185 0.40 21.58 2.51
N LEU A 186 0.79 20.37 2.93
CA LEU A 186 -0.15 19.30 3.32
C LEU A 186 -0.69 19.51 4.73
N GLY A 187 -0.23 20.49 5.52
CA GLY A 187 -0.62 20.64 6.92
C GLY A 187 -0.15 19.48 7.80
N LEU A 188 0.97 18.84 7.43
CA LEU A 188 1.60 17.77 8.18
C LEU A 188 2.57 18.34 9.23
N GLU A 189 2.31 18.08 10.51
CA GLU A 189 3.00 18.76 11.63
C GLU A 189 4.34 18.14 12.04
N LYS A 190 4.52 16.83 11.83
CA LYS A 190 5.79 16.14 12.13
C LYS A 190 6.87 16.46 11.10
N SER A 191 8.12 16.24 11.47
CA SER A 191 9.28 16.49 10.60
C SER A 191 9.60 15.35 9.63
N GLU A 192 9.11 14.14 9.91
CA GLU A 192 9.42 12.92 9.16
C GLU A 192 8.17 12.05 9.00
N TYR A 193 7.94 11.55 7.78
CA TYR A 193 6.85 10.63 7.46
C TYR A 193 7.35 9.44 6.67
N TYR A 194 6.86 8.25 6.99
CA TYR A 194 6.92 7.11 6.10
C TYR A 194 5.97 7.33 4.93
N VAL A 195 6.45 7.10 3.72
CA VAL A 195 5.63 7.25 2.50
C VAL A 195 5.50 5.92 1.79
N PHE A 196 4.26 5.46 1.60
CA PHE A 196 3.96 4.26 0.84
C PHE A 196 3.12 4.58 -0.38
N ASP A 197 3.44 3.99 -1.52
CA ASP A 197 2.71 4.15 -2.77
C ASP A 197 1.76 3.00 -3.02
N TYR A 198 0.46 3.30 -3.00
CA TYR A 198 -0.59 2.31 -3.12
C TYR A 198 -0.60 1.63 -4.49
N TRP A 199 -0.53 2.37 -5.60
CA TRP A 199 -0.70 1.73 -6.91
C TRP A 199 0.51 0.92 -7.36
N ASN A 200 1.71 1.33 -6.93
CA ASN A 200 2.94 0.61 -7.22
C ASN A 200 3.35 -0.38 -6.12
N GLN A 201 2.58 -0.45 -5.02
CA GLN A 201 2.84 -1.32 -3.86
C GLN A 201 4.28 -1.18 -3.36
N ALA A 202 4.72 0.06 -3.15
CA ALA A 202 6.14 0.36 -2.88
C ALA A 202 6.32 1.35 -1.73
N TYR A 203 7.18 1.00 -0.77
CA TYR A 203 7.65 1.93 0.25
C TYR A 203 8.70 2.88 -0.35
N LEU A 204 8.45 4.18 -0.26
CA LEU A 204 9.30 5.24 -0.82
C LEU A 204 10.32 5.81 0.18
N GLY A 205 10.36 5.26 1.39
CA GLY A 205 11.27 5.72 2.45
C GLY A 205 10.67 6.79 3.37
N ILE A 206 11.58 7.48 4.07
CA ILE A 206 11.23 8.59 4.97
C ILE A 206 11.38 9.91 4.21
N VAL A 207 10.28 10.64 4.09
CA VAL A 207 10.26 11.98 3.50
C VAL A 207 10.45 13.04 4.60
N ARG A 208 11.27 14.05 4.28
CA ARG A 208 11.55 15.23 5.11
C ARG A 208 11.29 16.49 4.31
N ASN A 209 10.64 17.48 4.91
CA ASN A 209 10.33 18.80 4.36
C ASN A 209 9.39 18.83 3.14
N LYS A 210 9.64 18.02 2.11
CA LYS A 210 8.88 17.99 0.86
C LYS A 210 8.99 16.66 0.14
N ILE A 211 8.01 16.38 -0.71
CA ILE A 211 8.05 15.28 -1.68
C ILE A 211 8.14 15.85 -3.09
N ASP A 212 8.99 15.23 -3.92
CA ASP A 212 9.14 15.55 -5.34
C ASP A 212 8.70 14.33 -6.17
N LEU A 213 7.73 14.52 -7.05
CA LEU A 213 7.18 13.47 -7.91
C LEU A 213 7.27 13.86 -9.38
N THR A 214 7.57 12.88 -10.22
CA THR A 214 7.43 12.99 -11.67
C THR A 214 6.26 12.11 -12.11
N LEU A 215 5.26 12.72 -12.75
CA LEU A 215 4.07 12.01 -13.21
C LEU A 215 3.96 12.06 -14.73
N PRO A 216 3.91 10.90 -15.42
CA PRO A 216 3.50 10.83 -16.83
C PRO A 216 2.13 11.46 -17.06
N GLN A 217 1.82 11.80 -18.30
CA GLN A 217 0.47 12.23 -18.67
C GLN A 217 -0.60 11.22 -18.26
N SER A 218 -1.77 11.73 -17.88
CA SER A 218 -2.97 10.94 -17.62
C SER A 218 -2.78 9.85 -16.56
N SER A 219 -1.97 10.17 -15.55
CA SER A 219 -1.57 9.25 -14.48
C SER A 219 -1.74 9.87 -13.11
N CYS A 220 -1.71 9.02 -12.08
CA CYS A 220 -1.73 9.46 -10.70
C CYS A 220 -0.78 8.64 -9.83
N ARG A 221 -0.53 9.13 -8.62
CA ARG A 221 0.08 8.40 -7.52
C ARG A 221 -0.77 8.63 -6.29
N VAL A 222 -0.97 7.60 -5.47
CA VAL A 222 -1.70 7.73 -4.20
C VAL A 222 -0.82 7.22 -3.09
N LEU A 223 -0.43 8.14 -2.21
CA LEU A 223 0.63 7.92 -1.24
C LEU A 223 0.07 8.06 0.18
N SER A 224 0.39 7.13 1.08
CA SER A 224 0.18 7.37 2.52
C SER A 224 1.33 8.19 3.09
N PHE A 225 1.04 9.05 4.05
CA PHE A 225 2.01 9.75 4.89
C PHE A 225 1.73 9.41 6.34
N VAL A 226 2.49 8.46 6.89
CA VAL A 226 2.36 8.03 8.28
C VAL A 226 3.49 8.63 9.11
N PRO A 227 3.21 9.32 10.23
CA PRO A 227 4.25 9.99 11.02
C PRO A 227 5.28 8.98 11.52
N VAL A 228 6.55 9.37 11.43
CA VAL A 228 7.65 8.57 11.99
C VAL A 228 7.65 8.69 13.50
N GLU A 229 7.68 7.55 14.17
CA GLU A 229 7.74 7.45 15.63
C GLU A 229 8.71 6.36 16.05
N ASN A 230 8.89 6.17 17.37
CA ASN A 230 9.75 5.12 17.89
C ASN A 230 9.11 3.73 17.67
N GLY A 231 9.84 2.86 16.97
CA GLY A 231 9.44 1.49 16.67
C GLY A 231 8.79 1.32 15.30
N PRO A 232 8.37 0.10 14.96
CA PRO A 232 7.65 -0.19 13.73
C PRO A 232 6.28 0.50 13.69
N ARG A 233 5.81 0.81 12.49
CA ARG A 233 4.51 1.42 12.20
C ARG A 233 3.86 0.72 11.02
N LEU A 234 2.55 0.51 11.09
CA LEU A 234 1.74 0.09 9.96
C LEU A 234 1.54 1.29 9.03
N ILE A 235 2.11 1.22 7.83
CA ILE A 235 2.16 2.33 6.87
C ILE A 235 1.14 2.21 5.74
N SER A 236 0.68 1.00 5.43
CA SER A 236 -0.34 0.77 4.42
C SER A 236 -1.00 -0.60 4.56
N THR A 237 -2.19 -0.71 3.97
CA THR A 237 -2.84 -1.97 3.65
C THR A 237 -3.31 -1.92 2.21
N ASN A 238 -3.49 -3.07 1.56
CA ASN A 238 -3.80 -3.11 0.14
C ASN A 238 -5.30 -3.20 -0.21
N ARG A 239 -6.22 -3.33 0.76
CA ARG A 239 -7.63 -3.62 0.43
C ARG A 239 -8.38 -2.44 -0.19
N HIS A 240 -8.12 -1.24 0.29
CA HIS A 240 -8.78 0.00 -0.14
C HIS A 240 -7.75 1.13 -0.24
N ILE A 241 -7.98 2.07 -1.16
CA ILE A 241 -7.04 3.16 -1.47
C ILE A 241 -6.75 4.09 -0.29
N THR A 242 -7.60 4.04 0.74
CA THR A 242 -7.43 4.77 2.01
C THR A 242 -6.47 4.09 2.98
N GLN A 243 -5.85 2.97 2.58
CA GLN A 243 -4.67 2.38 3.22
C GLN A 243 -4.86 2.08 4.71
N GLY A 244 -5.95 1.38 5.02
CA GLY A 244 -6.27 0.91 6.37
C GLY A 244 -7.51 1.54 6.98
N TRP A 245 -8.16 2.52 6.35
CA TRP A 245 -9.38 3.11 6.93
C TRP A 245 -10.60 2.19 6.80
N VAL A 246 -10.76 1.52 5.66
CA VAL A 246 -11.96 0.71 5.38
C VAL A 246 -11.85 -0.69 6.01
N ASP A 247 -10.69 -1.30 5.84
CA ASP A 247 -10.43 -2.71 6.09
C ASP A 247 -9.98 -3.02 7.52
N LEU A 248 -9.24 -2.12 8.19
CA LEU A 248 -8.87 -2.33 9.60
C LEU A 248 -10.05 -1.95 10.51
N LYS A 249 -10.44 -2.88 11.39
CA LYS A 249 -11.46 -2.67 12.43
C LYS A 249 -10.87 -2.44 13.81
N GLU A 250 -9.71 -3.05 14.08
CA GLU A 250 -8.96 -2.84 15.32
C GLU A 250 -7.46 -2.83 15.02
N LEU A 251 -6.72 -2.02 15.77
CA LEU A 251 -5.27 -1.96 15.70
C LEU A 251 -4.71 -1.54 17.07
N ASN A 252 -3.78 -2.32 17.60
CA ASN A 252 -3.05 -2.03 18.82
C ASN A 252 -1.57 -2.35 18.64
N TYR A 253 -0.71 -1.53 19.23
CA TYR A 253 0.74 -1.75 19.26
C TYR A 253 1.24 -1.72 20.69
N ASP A 254 1.75 -2.85 21.17
CA ASP A 254 2.48 -2.93 22.42
C ASP A 254 3.97 -2.70 22.18
N SER A 255 4.48 -1.56 22.66
CA SER A 255 5.89 -1.20 22.54
C SER A 255 6.83 -1.99 23.47
N THR A 256 6.30 -2.66 24.49
CA THR A 256 7.06 -3.51 25.42
C THR A 256 7.37 -4.85 24.77
N SER A 257 6.34 -5.49 24.22
CA SER A 257 6.48 -6.78 23.50
C SER A 257 6.77 -6.61 22.01
N LEU A 258 6.86 -5.38 21.51
CA LEU A 258 7.07 -5.04 20.10
C LEU A 258 6.06 -5.76 19.18
N THR A 259 4.80 -5.78 19.59
CA THR A 259 3.76 -6.58 18.94
C THR A 259 2.64 -5.70 18.41
N PHE A 260 2.30 -5.86 17.14
CA PHE A 260 1.04 -5.37 16.60
C PHE A 260 -0.04 -6.44 16.73
N THR A 261 -1.24 -6.03 17.08
CA THR A 261 -2.45 -6.86 17.04
C THR A 261 -3.53 -6.08 16.31
N GLY A 262 -4.41 -6.76 15.58
CA GLY A 262 -5.50 -6.10 14.90
C GLY A 262 -6.55 -7.05 14.37
N ILE A 263 -7.63 -6.45 13.88
CA ILE A 263 -8.72 -7.14 13.19
C ILE A 263 -8.91 -6.47 11.83
N SER A 264 -8.91 -7.28 10.77
CA SER A 264 -9.13 -6.80 9.39
C SER A 264 -10.31 -7.51 8.74
N GLU A 265 -11.04 -6.80 7.88
CA GLU A 265 -11.95 -7.40 6.89
C GLU A 265 -11.17 -7.86 5.65
N VAL A 266 -11.27 -9.16 5.34
CA VAL A 266 -10.63 -9.79 4.19
C VAL A 266 -11.67 -10.41 3.26
N ILE A 267 -11.26 -10.68 2.02
CA ILE A 267 -12.08 -11.31 0.99
C ILE A 267 -11.47 -12.66 0.62
N ALA A 268 -12.31 -13.68 0.49
CA ALA A 268 -11.90 -15.01 0.05
C ALA A 268 -11.11 -14.94 -1.27
N GLY A 269 -9.94 -15.58 -1.30
CA GLY A 269 -9.07 -15.68 -2.46
C GLY A 269 -8.29 -14.41 -2.82
N GLU A 270 -8.47 -13.31 -2.09
CA GLU A 270 -7.72 -12.07 -2.30
C GLU A 270 -6.57 -11.97 -1.30
N PRO A 271 -5.31 -11.79 -1.74
CA PRO A 271 -4.21 -11.51 -0.83
C PRO A 271 -4.39 -10.17 -0.12
N TYR A 272 -4.44 -10.22 1.20
CA TYR A 272 -4.46 -9.05 2.06
C TYR A 272 -3.06 -8.79 2.61
N VAL A 273 -2.52 -7.58 2.43
CA VAL A 273 -1.14 -7.26 2.78
C VAL A 273 -1.11 -6.11 3.78
N LEU A 274 -0.38 -6.32 4.87
CA LEU A 274 -0.02 -5.31 5.85
C LEU A 274 1.41 -4.86 5.56
N HIS A 275 1.62 -3.56 5.33
CA HIS A 275 2.94 -2.98 5.12
C HIS A 275 3.40 -2.23 6.37
N PHE A 276 4.59 -2.57 6.85
CA PHE A 276 5.23 -1.97 8.02
C PHE A 276 6.52 -1.27 7.62
N ALA A 277 6.84 -0.18 8.31
CA ALA A 277 8.15 0.44 8.25
C ALA A 277 8.61 0.92 9.62
N TRP A 278 9.91 1.10 9.76
CA TRP A 278 10.52 1.66 10.95
C TRP A 278 11.67 2.58 10.57
N LYS A 279 12.07 3.43 11.52
CA LYS A 279 13.27 4.24 11.38
C LYS A 279 14.43 3.37 11.78
N SER A 280 15.31 3.04 10.84
CA SER A 280 16.54 2.35 11.16
C SER A 280 17.37 3.24 12.08
N MET A 281 17.72 2.73 13.26
CA MET A 281 18.63 3.43 14.16
C MET A 281 20.01 2.82 14.02
N GLN A 282 21.03 3.67 14.18
CA GLN A 282 22.41 3.24 14.32
C GLN A 282 22.53 2.08 15.33
N SER A 283 21.81 2.24 16.46
CA SER A 283 21.54 1.41 17.65
C SER A 283 20.85 0.04 17.56
N SER A 284 19.98 -0.10 16.57
CA SER A 284 19.06 -1.22 16.54
C SER A 284 18.19 -1.18 15.31
N ASN A 285 17.84 -2.36 14.82
CA ASN A 285 16.88 -2.49 13.74
C ASN A 285 15.78 -3.46 14.14
N PHE A 286 14.61 -3.27 13.55
CA PHE A 286 13.49 -4.16 13.72
C PHE A 286 13.42 -5.16 12.57
N TYR A 287 12.71 -6.24 12.78
CA TYR A 287 12.33 -7.22 11.76
C TYR A 287 11.09 -7.97 12.26
N VAL A 288 10.28 -8.49 11.34
CA VAL A 288 9.13 -9.32 11.70
C VAL A 288 9.65 -10.72 12.05
N VAL A 289 9.37 -11.16 13.28
CA VAL A 289 9.72 -12.49 13.82
C VAL A 289 8.65 -13.50 13.46
N SER A 290 7.38 -13.11 13.67
CA SER A 290 6.23 -13.97 13.48
C SER A 290 5.03 -13.11 13.06
N ALA A 291 4.09 -13.74 12.39
CA ALA A 291 2.77 -13.20 12.14
C ALA A 291 1.77 -14.32 12.36
N ASP A 292 0.79 -14.20 13.23
CA ASP A 292 -0.25 -15.21 13.43
C ASP A 292 -1.59 -14.63 13.01
N VAL A 293 -2.41 -15.47 12.38
CA VAL A 293 -3.71 -15.06 11.88
C VAL A 293 -4.73 -16.15 12.10
N GLU A 294 -5.85 -15.73 12.67
CA GLU A 294 -6.96 -16.58 13.03
C GLU A 294 -8.24 -15.94 12.49
N ASN A 295 -9.08 -16.75 11.83
CA ASN A 295 -10.46 -16.34 11.58
C ASN A 295 -11.35 -16.74 12.78
N SER A 296 -12.61 -16.30 12.77
CA SER A 296 -13.60 -16.67 13.78
C SER A 296 -13.88 -18.18 13.90
N GLN A 297 -13.38 -18.98 12.95
CA GLN A 297 -13.49 -20.45 12.92
C GLN A 297 -12.15 -21.15 13.27
N GLY A 298 -11.12 -20.42 13.69
CA GLY A 298 -9.81 -20.96 14.11
C GLY A 298 -8.95 -21.54 12.99
N GLN A 299 -9.23 -21.23 11.72
CA GLN A 299 -8.43 -21.74 10.60
C GLN A 299 -7.20 -20.86 10.34
N VAL A 300 -6.07 -21.54 10.13
CA VAL A 300 -4.77 -20.94 9.83
C VAL A 300 -4.75 -20.44 8.39
N LEU A 301 -4.53 -19.14 8.21
CA LEU A 301 -4.33 -18.53 6.89
C LEU A 301 -2.92 -18.79 6.37
N VAL A 302 -2.75 -18.87 5.04
CA VAL A 302 -1.40 -18.86 4.46
C VAL A 302 -0.80 -17.48 4.70
N LYS A 303 0.31 -17.47 5.41
CA LYS A 303 1.08 -16.27 5.74
C LYS A 303 2.42 -16.27 5.00
N VAL A 304 2.76 -15.15 4.38
CA VAL A 304 4.11 -14.90 3.87
C VAL A 304 4.62 -13.61 4.50
N ILE A 305 5.78 -13.71 5.13
CA ILE A 305 6.49 -12.57 5.73
C ILE A 305 7.62 -12.22 4.77
N GLU A 306 7.62 -10.99 4.30
CA GLU A 306 8.66 -10.44 3.44
C GLU A 306 9.31 -9.27 4.19
N ASN A 307 10.46 -9.51 4.83
CA ASN A 307 11.25 -8.41 5.39
C ASN A 307 11.94 -7.69 4.22
N GLU A 308 11.34 -6.60 3.75
CA GLU A 308 11.74 -5.84 2.56
C GLU A 308 12.69 -4.69 2.93
N GLN A 309 13.84 -4.59 2.28
CA GLN A 309 14.87 -3.58 2.55
C GLN A 309 15.26 -3.50 4.05
N THR A 310 16.22 -2.62 4.39
CA THR A 310 16.76 -2.53 5.75
C THR A 310 15.76 -1.99 6.78
N ASN A 311 14.57 -1.51 6.39
CA ASN A 311 13.68 -0.79 7.30
C ASN A 311 12.17 -0.93 7.00
N SER A 312 11.74 -1.98 6.30
CA SER A 312 10.33 -2.28 6.05
C SER A 312 10.05 -3.78 6.05
N ALA A 313 8.78 -4.15 6.19
CA ALA A 313 8.34 -5.53 6.03
C ALA A 313 6.88 -5.56 5.59
N SER A 314 6.53 -6.60 4.84
CA SER A 314 5.18 -6.90 4.43
C SER A 314 4.73 -8.23 5.01
N VAL A 315 3.50 -8.29 5.50
CA VAL A 315 2.85 -9.52 5.95
C VAL A 315 1.65 -9.77 5.06
N ARG A 316 1.74 -10.80 4.22
CA ARG A 316 0.70 -11.20 3.28
C ARG A 316 -0.12 -12.35 3.86
N LEU A 317 -1.43 -12.16 3.87
CA LEU A 317 -2.44 -13.06 4.39
C LEU A 317 -3.34 -13.52 3.26
N LEU A 318 -3.59 -14.82 3.14
CA LEU A 318 -4.55 -15.36 2.18
C LEU A 318 -5.62 -16.19 2.91
N SER A 319 -6.88 -15.76 2.77
CA SER A 319 -8.05 -16.42 3.34
C SER A 319 -8.87 -17.11 2.27
N SER A 320 -9.42 -18.29 2.58
CA SER A 320 -10.46 -18.96 1.77
C SER A 320 -11.87 -18.46 2.09
N TYR A 321 -12.03 -17.58 3.10
CA TYR A 321 -13.31 -17.02 3.53
C TYR A 321 -13.27 -15.49 3.53
N SER A 322 -14.40 -14.87 3.18
CA SER A 322 -14.60 -13.43 3.36
C SER A 322 -15.13 -13.17 4.78
N GLY A 323 -14.61 -12.14 5.45
CA GLY A 323 -15.03 -11.77 6.80
C GLY A 323 -13.89 -11.17 7.61
N THR A 324 -14.08 -11.14 8.92
CA THR A 324 -13.09 -10.60 9.85
C THR A 324 -12.03 -11.65 10.22
N VAL A 325 -10.77 -11.23 10.25
CA VAL A 325 -9.64 -12.03 10.74
C VAL A 325 -8.88 -11.25 11.79
N SER A 326 -8.54 -11.93 12.87
CA SER A 326 -7.67 -11.41 13.92
C SER A 326 -6.24 -11.77 13.58
N TRP A 327 -5.32 -10.83 13.73
CA TRP A 327 -3.92 -11.05 13.43
C TRP A 327 -3.01 -10.44 14.49
N LYS A 328 -1.83 -11.02 14.63
CA LYS A 328 -0.76 -10.62 15.53
C LYS A 328 0.55 -10.63 14.76
N VAL A 329 1.34 -9.56 14.82
CA VAL A 329 2.66 -9.47 14.18
C VAL A 329 3.68 -9.09 15.23
N GLU A 330 4.63 -9.97 15.49
CA GLU A 330 5.68 -9.76 16.49
C GLU A 330 6.96 -9.26 15.82
N PHE A 331 7.55 -8.22 16.40
CA PHE A 331 8.82 -7.68 15.95
C PHE A 331 9.94 -8.02 16.92
N GLY A 332 11.09 -8.36 16.36
CA GLY A 332 12.35 -8.46 17.09
C GLY A 332 13.08 -7.12 17.02
N LYS A 333 13.94 -6.88 18.02
CA LYS A 333 14.89 -5.77 17.99
C LYS A 333 16.29 -6.35 18.09
N ASN A 334 17.07 -6.23 17.03
CA ASN A 334 18.51 -6.48 17.13
C ASN A 334 19.18 -5.25 17.69
N ILE A 335 20.07 -5.40 18.69
CA ILE A 335 21.01 -4.35 19.08
C ILE A 335 22.07 -4.28 17.98
N LEU A 336 22.13 -3.16 17.27
CA LEU A 336 23.16 -2.88 16.27
C LEU A 336 23.91 -1.66 16.79
N VAL A 337 25.19 -1.69 17.15
CA VAL A 337 25.89 -0.43 17.50
C VAL A 337 26.56 0.09 16.23
N ALA A 338 25.93 1.03 15.52
CA ALA A 338 26.58 1.66 14.38
C ALA A 338 27.48 2.83 14.81
N ARG A 339 28.75 2.75 14.43
CA ARG A 339 29.52 3.91 13.97
C ARG A 339 29.82 3.70 12.48
N ASP A 340 29.56 4.74 11.70
CA ASP A 340 30.07 4.94 10.34
C ASP A 340 29.83 3.80 9.33
N GLY A 341 28.56 3.48 9.06
CA GLY A 341 28.17 2.91 7.76
C GLY A 341 28.57 1.46 7.46
N TYR A 342 29.10 0.70 8.43
CA TYR A 342 29.43 -0.72 8.24
C TYR A 342 28.81 -1.61 9.33
N PHE A 343 28.17 -2.70 8.91
CA PHE A 343 27.62 -3.74 9.77
C PHE A 343 28.76 -4.59 10.37
N ILE A 344 28.92 -4.57 11.70
CA ILE A 344 29.85 -5.42 12.44
C ILE A 344 29.04 -6.11 13.55
N ALA A 345 28.83 -7.42 13.43
CA ALA A 345 28.75 -8.30 14.60
C ALA A 345 30.20 -8.62 15.02
N PRO A 346 30.49 -8.94 16.30
CA PRO A 346 31.84 -9.25 16.74
C PRO A 346 32.38 -10.43 15.93
N GLU A 347 33.41 -10.15 15.14
CA GLU A 347 34.27 -11.09 14.42
C GLU A 347 33.65 -11.88 13.23
N ALA A 348 33.84 -11.26 12.05
CA ALA A 348 34.30 -11.90 10.80
C ALA A 348 33.33 -12.73 9.94
N PHE A 349 32.02 -12.49 9.96
CA PHE A 349 31.13 -13.20 9.03
C PHE A 349 29.91 -12.41 8.55
N ARG A 350 29.61 -12.49 7.23
CA ARG A 350 28.39 -11.94 6.60
C ARG A 350 27.77 -12.99 5.67
N VAL A 351 26.51 -13.35 5.90
CA VAL A 351 25.65 -14.07 4.95
C VAL A 351 24.52 -13.14 4.54
N ILE A 352 24.43 -12.81 3.26
CA ILE A 352 23.26 -12.13 2.70
C ILE A 352 22.29 -13.24 2.28
N TYR A 353 21.18 -13.33 3.02
CA TYR A 353 20.02 -14.24 2.92
C TYR A 353 20.04 -15.35 1.85
N PRO A 354 19.81 -16.63 2.23
CA PRO A 354 19.36 -17.63 1.26
C PRO A 354 17.97 -17.24 0.75
N ASN A 355 17.82 -16.91 -0.53
CA ASN A 355 16.51 -16.78 -1.17
C ASN A 355 16.16 -18.10 -1.87
N PRO A 356 15.35 -18.99 -1.27
CA PRO A 356 14.99 -20.26 -1.88
C PRO A 356 14.11 -20.02 -3.11
N VAL A 357 14.67 -20.24 -4.31
CA VAL A 357 13.86 -20.33 -5.53
C VAL A 357 13.43 -21.78 -5.69
N LEU A 358 12.12 -22.02 -5.59
CA LEU A 358 11.51 -23.32 -5.84
C LEU A 358 11.30 -23.52 -7.34
N SER A 359 11.98 -24.49 -7.93
CA SER A 359 11.65 -25.00 -9.26
C SER A 359 11.57 -26.51 -9.20
N GLY A 360 10.35 -27.07 -9.22
CA GLY A 360 9.95 -28.48 -9.45
C GLY A 360 10.70 -29.64 -8.77
N GLU A 361 12.04 -29.63 -8.77
CA GLU A 361 12.95 -30.66 -8.29
C GLU A 361 14.19 -30.09 -7.55
N ALA A 362 14.33 -28.76 -7.41
CA ALA A 362 15.49 -28.12 -6.78
C ALA A 362 15.13 -26.89 -5.93
N ILE A 363 15.92 -26.66 -4.88
CA ILE A 363 15.95 -25.41 -4.10
C ILE A 363 17.28 -24.73 -4.38
N ASN A 364 17.23 -23.56 -5.01
CA ASN A 364 18.43 -22.75 -5.21
C ASN A 364 18.69 -21.90 -3.97
N ILE A 365 19.87 -22.01 -3.37
CA ILE A 365 20.29 -21.19 -2.25
C ILE A 365 21.46 -20.32 -2.69
N ALA A 366 21.17 -19.05 -2.99
CA ALA A 366 22.20 -18.05 -3.26
C ALA A 366 22.68 -17.45 -1.94
N TYR A 367 24.00 -17.36 -1.73
CA TYR A 367 24.59 -16.71 -0.57
C TYR A 367 25.91 -16.03 -0.95
N THR A 368 26.25 -14.93 -0.29
CA THR A 368 27.55 -14.27 -0.49
C THR A 368 28.34 -14.31 0.81
N ILE A 369 29.57 -14.81 0.78
CA ILE A 369 30.48 -14.83 1.94
C ILE A 369 31.48 -13.69 1.79
N ARG A 370 31.43 -12.68 2.67
CA ARG A 370 32.45 -11.63 2.73
C ARG A 370 33.17 -11.69 4.07
N ALA A 371 34.49 -11.86 4.02
CA ALA A 371 35.37 -11.64 5.16
C ALA A 371 36.01 -10.25 5.01
N SER A 372 35.78 -9.39 5.99
CA SER A 372 36.39 -8.08 6.06
C SER A 372 36.96 -7.87 7.46
N ASP A 373 38.11 -7.19 7.56
CA ASP A 373 38.64 -6.77 8.85
C ASP A 373 37.72 -5.73 9.50
N GLY A 374 38.00 -5.37 10.76
CA GLY A 374 37.27 -4.31 11.47
C GLY A 374 37.35 -2.92 10.81
N ALA A 375 38.12 -2.78 9.71
CA ALA A 375 38.25 -1.58 8.90
C ALA A 375 37.62 -1.74 7.49
N GLY A 376 36.91 -2.84 7.21
CA GLY A 376 36.18 -3.06 5.96
C GLY A 376 37.05 -3.50 4.77
N ARG A 377 38.33 -3.83 4.97
CA ARG A 377 39.20 -4.35 3.91
C ARG A 377 38.96 -5.83 3.74
N SER A 378 38.91 -6.31 2.49
CA SER A 378 38.85 -7.73 2.19
C SER A 378 40.06 -8.43 2.80
N ILE A 379 39.82 -9.38 3.70
CA ILE A 379 40.88 -10.23 4.23
C ILE A 379 41.01 -11.40 3.27
N HIS A 380 42.21 -11.71 2.79
CA HIS A 380 42.47 -12.96 2.09
C HIS A 380 43.29 -13.86 3.02
N GLY A 381 42.83 -15.09 3.24
CA GLY A 381 43.56 -16.08 4.04
C GLY A 381 42.92 -16.38 5.40
N SER A 382 42.02 -17.35 5.39
CA SER A 382 41.82 -18.42 6.37
C SER A 382 40.52 -19.09 5.98
N ASP A 383 40.58 -20.40 5.76
CA ASP A 383 39.41 -21.20 5.47
C ASP A 383 38.46 -21.17 6.68
N ILE A 384 37.25 -20.64 6.49
CA ILE A 384 36.24 -20.59 7.55
C ILE A 384 35.41 -21.87 7.45
N ASP A 385 35.43 -22.67 8.53
CA ASP A 385 34.52 -23.80 8.67
C ASP A 385 33.10 -23.29 8.94
N PHE A 386 32.19 -23.60 8.03
CA PHE A 386 30.76 -23.41 8.25
C PHE A 386 29.96 -24.62 7.77
N SER A 387 28.72 -24.70 8.25
CA SER A 387 27.74 -25.65 7.77
C SER A 387 26.38 -25.00 7.57
N ILE A 388 25.72 -25.38 6.49
CA ILE A 388 24.32 -25.07 6.22
C ILE A 388 23.59 -26.41 6.24
N THR A 389 22.68 -26.57 7.20
CA THR A 389 21.99 -27.84 7.45
C THR A 389 20.49 -27.61 7.37
N LEU A 390 19.78 -28.53 6.71
CA LEU A 390 18.33 -28.56 6.71
C LEU A 390 17.84 -29.49 7.82
N HIS A 391 16.94 -29.00 8.66
CA HIS A 391 16.32 -29.77 9.74
C HIS A 391 14.81 -29.92 9.52
N ASP A 392 14.25 -31.01 10.02
CA ASP A 392 12.81 -31.22 10.11
C ASP A 392 12.22 -30.45 11.32
N PRO A 393 10.89 -30.46 11.53
CA PRO A 393 10.27 -29.80 12.68
C PRO A 393 10.70 -30.33 14.05
N ALA A 394 11.27 -31.55 14.10
CA ALA A 394 11.82 -32.16 15.30
C ALA A 394 13.32 -31.88 15.48
N TRP A 395 13.88 -30.93 14.72
CA TRP A 395 15.31 -30.59 14.69
C TRP A 395 16.23 -31.78 14.35
N ARG A 396 15.71 -32.76 13.62
CA ARG A 396 16.53 -33.84 13.07
C ARG A 396 17.12 -33.36 11.76
N THR A 397 18.43 -33.55 11.61
CA THR A 397 19.13 -33.26 10.36
C THR A 397 18.52 -34.09 9.24
N VAL A 398 17.87 -33.40 8.29
CA VAL A 398 17.36 -34.00 7.05
C VAL A 398 18.52 -34.19 6.09
N THR A 399 19.29 -33.13 5.88
CA THR A 399 20.51 -33.17 5.07
C THR A 399 21.42 -31.99 5.40
N THR A 400 22.72 -32.17 5.21
CA THR A 400 23.68 -31.06 5.22
C THR A 400 23.79 -30.54 3.80
N LEU A 401 23.27 -29.33 3.58
CA LEU A 401 23.26 -28.67 2.27
C LEU A 401 24.67 -28.28 1.84
N MET A 402 25.47 -27.80 2.80
CA MET A 402 26.86 -27.47 2.56
C MET A 402 27.71 -27.65 3.81
N ARG A 403 28.93 -28.10 3.59
CA ARG A 403 30.01 -28.05 4.57
C ARG A 403 31.26 -27.59 3.83
N GLY A 404 31.76 -26.42 4.18
CA GLY A 404 32.78 -25.76 3.37
C GLY A 404 33.84 -25.08 4.22
N GLN A 405 35.04 -25.12 3.67
CA GLN A 405 36.12 -24.18 3.89
C GLN A 405 36.12 -23.27 2.66
N SER A 406 35.81 -21.98 2.83
CA SER A 406 35.70 -21.08 1.68
C SER A 406 36.46 -19.79 1.92
N ALA A 407 37.25 -19.42 0.92
CA ALA A 407 37.81 -18.10 0.81
C ALA A 407 36.68 -17.05 0.68
N PRO A 408 36.91 -15.80 1.09
CA PRO A 408 35.94 -14.73 0.88
C PRO A 408 35.68 -14.48 -0.62
N GLY A 409 34.41 -14.45 -1.02
CA GLY A 409 33.96 -14.37 -2.42
C GLY A 409 32.44 -14.49 -2.58
N SER A 410 31.93 -14.20 -3.78
CA SER A 410 30.53 -14.47 -4.14
C SER A 410 30.43 -15.90 -4.67
N TYR A 411 29.56 -16.71 -4.08
CA TYR A 411 29.34 -18.09 -4.48
C TYR A 411 27.87 -18.27 -4.88
N LEU A 412 27.64 -18.98 -5.98
CA LEU A 412 26.30 -19.41 -6.37
C LEU A 412 26.37 -20.91 -6.47
N GLU A 413 25.79 -21.61 -5.49
CA GLU A 413 25.69 -23.06 -5.54
C GLU A 413 24.26 -23.49 -5.79
N THR A 414 24.10 -24.32 -6.81
CA THR A 414 22.84 -24.98 -7.15
C THR A 414 22.88 -26.36 -6.51
N ILE A 415 22.00 -26.60 -5.53
CA ILE A 415 21.95 -27.88 -4.83
C ILE A 415 20.75 -28.65 -5.37
N ALA A 416 21.02 -29.71 -6.13
CA ALA A 416 20.02 -30.68 -6.51
C ALA A 416 19.61 -31.48 -5.26
N MET A 417 18.32 -31.55 -4.96
CA MET A 417 17.84 -32.20 -3.74
C MET A 417 17.38 -33.64 -4.00
N PRO A 418 17.50 -34.54 -3.00
CA PRO A 418 16.66 -35.73 -2.93
C PRO A 418 15.20 -35.34 -2.63
N ALA A 419 14.24 -36.19 -3.03
CA ALA A 419 12.81 -35.93 -2.93
C ALA A 419 12.36 -35.61 -1.48
N LEU A 420 12.21 -34.31 -1.16
CA LEU A 420 11.67 -33.85 0.11
C LEU A 420 10.14 -33.94 0.09
N VAL A 421 9.56 -34.31 1.23
CA VAL A 421 8.10 -34.33 1.39
C VAL A 421 7.61 -32.90 1.65
N PRO A 422 6.51 -32.44 1.05
CA PRO A 422 5.89 -31.16 1.39
C PRO A 422 5.68 -31.01 2.89
N GLY A 423 6.10 -29.87 3.46
CA GLY A 423 6.14 -29.67 4.90
C GLY A 423 7.02 -28.49 5.34
N MET A 424 7.08 -28.26 6.65
CA MET A 424 7.93 -27.24 7.27
C MET A 424 9.31 -27.82 7.59
N TYR A 425 10.35 -27.03 7.33
CA TYR A 425 11.75 -27.33 7.57
C TYR A 425 12.47 -26.09 8.13
N TYR A 426 13.70 -26.26 8.61
CA TYR A 426 14.55 -25.16 9.08
C TYR A 426 15.91 -25.21 8.38
N VAL A 427 16.29 -24.11 7.73
CA VAL A 427 17.66 -23.91 7.24
C VAL A 427 18.47 -23.33 8.38
N HIS A 428 19.44 -24.09 8.87
CA HIS A 428 20.30 -23.75 9.99
C HIS A 428 21.72 -23.45 9.50
N PHE A 429 22.21 -22.27 9.84
CA PHE A 429 23.57 -21.85 9.57
C PHE A 429 24.39 -21.92 10.87
N LYS A 430 25.56 -22.55 10.79
CA LYS A 430 26.50 -22.64 11.92
C LYS A 430 27.94 -22.40 11.47
N SER A 431 28.64 -21.51 12.17
CA SER A 431 30.08 -21.27 12.09
C SER A 431 30.66 -21.09 13.51
N LEU A 432 31.96 -20.81 13.62
CA LEU A 432 32.61 -20.50 14.91
C LEU A 432 32.05 -19.25 15.60
N THR A 433 31.51 -18.29 14.83
CA THR A 433 31.09 -16.97 15.32
C THR A 433 29.61 -16.65 15.07
N SER A 434 28.84 -17.56 14.48
CA SER A 434 27.42 -17.33 14.18
C SER A 434 26.63 -18.64 14.15
N ASP A 435 25.44 -18.61 14.75
CA ASP A 435 24.51 -19.73 14.84
C ASP A 435 23.08 -19.18 14.75
N TRP A 436 22.36 -19.50 13.66
CA TRP A 436 21.00 -19.01 13.41
C TRP A 436 20.21 -19.94 12.50
N SER A 437 18.88 -19.82 12.50
CA SER A 437 17.99 -20.62 11.63
C SER A 437 16.87 -19.79 11.00
N LEU A 438 16.39 -20.24 9.84
CA LEU A 438 15.27 -19.67 9.10
C LEU A 438 14.25 -20.77 8.77
N PRO A 439 12.93 -20.53 8.97
CA PRO A 439 11.91 -21.47 8.53
C PRO A 439 11.81 -21.54 7.00
N LEU A 440 11.64 -22.74 6.47
CA LEU A 440 11.44 -23.04 5.05
C LEU A 440 10.18 -23.90 4.89
N VAL A 441 9.24 -23.49 4.05
CA VAL A 441 8.02 -24.28 3.76
C VAL A 441 8.12 -24.83 2.35
N ILE A 442 8.05 -26.16 2.21
CA ILE A 442 8.02 -26.85 0.93
C ILE A 442 6.56 -27.19 0.61
N MET A 443 6.05 -26.64 -0.49
CA MET A 443 4.71 -26.91 -1.00
C MET A 443 4.74 -28.02 -2.06
N LYS A 444 3.57 -28.64 -2.33
CA LYS A 444 3.41 -29.64 -3.39
C LYS A 444 3.58 -29.06 -4.79
#